data_AF-A0A8H3WY65-F1
#
_entry.id   AF-A0A8H3WY65-F1
#
_cell.length_a   1.000
_cell.length_b   1.000
_cell.length_c   1.000
_cell.angle_alpha   90.00
_cell.angle_beta   90.00
_cell.angle_gamma   90.00
#
_symmetry.space_group_name_H-M   'P 1'
#
loop_
_entity.id
_entity.type
_entity.pdbx_description
1 polymer ?
#
loop_
_entity_poly.entity_id
_entity_poly.type
_entity_poly.pdbx_seq_one_letter_code
_entity_poly.pdbx_strand_id
1 'polypeptide(L)'
;MDLCETIKSILTKKAQEDSTDRTSWPALCIGLLQEVTTFTNSEDSEDSEATIHLNQCIQSLINSSKSQKSCFDKGVLERPFYLALVEMLSLCFENGGEFPQNLKTSKVYMLEITNLLRLDKIEQEMKNIISSWNGIPLVFEEFHRNSVNDFFFKFLTPKDLNTFLGLRTTVGSATQLPPSLSECLAAFTHLYVKKNSKPVRASISNILTVGAKAFSKHCHRDTSGSFWGVCNGSEKQKNEQANRALAKILTNAAWINLHSLPHDTRVFEVRNPDGYGARWEIRESQCQQLQSQMDSNSIANSVNNNDGTNIMFRGFLEPQMKDGHSKGWVH
;
A
#
# COMPACT_ATOMS: atom_id res chain seq x y z
N MET A 1 16.19 9.27 24.43
CA MET A 1 15.34 8.90 23.29
C MET A 1 15.67 7.49 22.89
N ASP A 2 14.66 6.66 22.71
CA ASP A 2 14.82 5.37 22.04
C ASP A 2 14.97 5.58 20.51
N LEU A 3 15.02 4.49 19.74
CA LEU A 3 15.13 4.57 18.29
C LEU A 3 13.89 5.23 17.65
N CYS A 4 12.68 4.95 18.16
CA CYS A 4 11.44 5.48 17.61
C CYS A 4 11.37 7.01 17.75
N GLU A 5 11.60 7.52 18.96
CA GLU A 5 11.66 8.96 19.24
C GLU A 5 12.77 9.64 18.44
N THR A 6 13.92 8.97 18.29
CA THR A 6 15.05 9.45 17.49
C THR A 6 14.67 9.60 16.03
N ILE A 7 14.08 8.58 15.40
CA ILE A 7 13.66 8.64 14.00
C ILE A 7 12.57 9.68 13.82
N LYS A 8 11.55 9.72 14.68
CA LYS A 8 10.49 10.73 14.60
C LYS A 8 11.06 12.14 14.63
N SER A 9 12.03 12.41 15.52
CA SER A 9 12.71 13.71 15.63
C SER A 9 13.52 14.06 14.38
N ILE A 10 14.30 13.12 13.84
CA ILE A 10 15.08 13.27 12.61
C ILE A 10 14.17 13.59 11.40
N LEU A 11 13.09 12.81 11.22
CA LEU A 11 12.12 13.03 10.15
C LEU A 11 11.40 14.38 10.31
N THR A 12 11.00 14.74 11.53
CA THR A 12 10.32 16.01 11.80
C THR A 12 11.20 17.19 11.43
N LYS A 13 12.50 17.12 11.76
CA LYS A 13 13.46 18.16 11.36
C LYS A 13 13.61 18.24 9.84
N LYS A 14 13.71 17.10 9.15
CA LYS A 14 13.85 17.07 7.69
C LYS A 14 12.61 17.57 6.95
N ALA A 15 11.42 17.31 7.50
CA ALA A 15 10.13 17.75 6.97
C ALA A 15 9.95 19.28 6.97
N GLN A 16 10.75 20.02 7.75
CA GLN A 16 10.72 21.49 7.81
C GLN A 16 11.52 22.16 6.68
N GLU A 17 12.30 21.40 5.91
CA GLU A 17 13.03 21.96 4.78
C GLU A 17 12.10 22.19 3.58
N ASP A 18 12.23 23.34 2.92
CA ASP A 18 11.43 23.67 1.74
C ASP A 18 11.81 22.78 0.55
N SER A 19 10.81 22.18 -0.08
CA SER A 19 10.97 21.47 -1.35
C SER A 19 9.67 21.46 -2.15
N THR A 20 9.79 21.72 -3.45
CA THR A 20 8.68 21.61 -4.41
C THR A 20 8.62 20.23 -5.07
N ASP A 21 9.64 19.39 -4.89
CA ASP A 21 9.71 18.04 -5.42
C ASP A 21 9.06 17.05 -4.45
N ARG A 22 7.93 16.45 -4.86
CA ARG A 22 7.18 15.44 -4.07
C ARG A 22 7.95 14.15 -3.82
N THR A 23 9.06 13.91 -4.52
CA THR A 23 9.94 12.75 -4.33
C THR A 23 11.17 13.05 -3.48
N SER A 24 11.34 14.29 -3.05
CA SER A 24 12.44 14.72 -2.19
C SER A 24 12.29 14.21 -0.74
N TRP A 25 13.41 14.15 -0.01
CA TRP A 25 13.39 13.75 1.39
C TRP A 25 12.43 14.57 2.27
N PRO A 26 12.37 15.92 2.18
CA PRO A 26 11.41 16.69 2.98
C PRO A 26 9.95 16.28 2.72
N ALA A 27 9.55 16.15 1.45
CA ALA A 27 8.20 15.73 1.08
C ALA A 27 7.86 14.31 1.57
N LEU A 28 8.82 13.37 1.46
CA LEU A 28 8.65 12.02 1.99
C LEU A 28 8.55 11.99 3.52
N CYS A 29 9.33 12.82 4.21
CA CYS A 29 9.26 12.92 5.67
C CYS A 29 7.90 13.44 6.15
N ILE A 30 7.31 14.41 5.44
CA ILE A 30 5.95 14.91 5.72
C ILE A 30 4.95 13.74 5.66
N GLY A 31 4.94 12.98 4.56
CA GLY A 31 3.98 11.90 4.43
C GLY A 31 4.27 10.68 5.31
N LEU A 32 5.54 10.43 5.68
CA LEU A 32 5.90 9.40 6.68
C LEU A 32 5.31 9.72 8.06
N LEU A 33 5.30 11.00 8.43
CA LEU A 33 4.79 11.52 9.70
C LEU A 33 3.28 11.79 9.68
N GLN A 34 2.64 11.73 8.51
CA GLN A 34 1.22 11.98 8.37
C GLN A 34 0.42 10.96 9.18
N GLU A 35 -0.34 11.47 10.15
CA GLU A 35 -1.24 10.67 10.99
C GLU A 35 -2.42 10.12 10.18
N VAL A 36 -3.09 9.11 10.74
CA VAL A 36 -4.32 8.57 10.17
C VAL A 36 -5.32 9.71 10.03
N THR A 37 -5.79 9.93 8.80
CA THR A 37 -6.88 10.88 8.57
C THR A 37 -8.16 10.19 9.02
N THR A 38 -8.80 10.69 10.09
CA THR A 38 -10.21 10.38 10.29
C THR A 38 -10.94 10.96 9.08
N PHE A 39 -11.62 10.11 8.31
CA PHE A 39 -12.45 10.59 7.19
C PHE A 39 -13.58 11.42 7.78
N THR A 40 -13.34 12.71 8.03
CA THR A 40 -14.32 13.64 8.59
C THR A 40 -15.37 13.93 7.53
N ASN A 41 -16.37 13.07 7.46
CA ASN A 41 -17.66 13.37 6.86
C ASN A 41 -18.70 13.37 7.97
N SER A 42 -18.86 14.51 8.65
CA SER A 42 -19.90 14.80 9.66
C SER A 42 -19.96 13.83 10.85
N GLU A 43 -20.40 14.32 12.00
CA GLU A 43 -20.48 13.57 13.28
C GLU A 43 -21.49 12.40 13.28
N ASP A 44 -21.93 11.90 12.12
CA ASP A 44 -22.98 10.88 11.94
C ASP A 44 -22.67 9.77 10.90
N SER A 45 -21.48 9.71 10.27
CA SER A 45 -21.20 8.63 9.31
C SER A 45 -20.61 7.38 9.99
N GLU A 46 -21.50 6.49 10.44
CA GLU A 46 -21.11 5.09 10.65
C GLU A 46 -20.47 4.54 9.38
N ASP A 47 -19.36 3.78 9.54
CA ASP A 47 -18.76 3.03 8.45
C ASP A 47 -19.85 2.29 7.66
N SER A 48 -19.79 2.34 6.33
CA SER A 48 -20.75 1.60 5.52
C SER A 48 -20.77 0.12 5.93
N GLU A 49 -21.93 -0.54 5.86
CA GLU A 49 -22.05 -1.98 6.16
C GLU A 49 -21.01 -2.82 5.39
N ALA A 50 -20.68 -2.41 4.15
CA ALA A 50 -19.64 -3.03 3.35
C ALA A 50 -18.22 -2.85 3.96
N THR A 51 -17.90 -1.67 4.49
CA THR A 51 -16.63 -1.41 5.19
C THR A 51 -16.52 -2.24 6.46
N ILE A 52 -17.58 -2.26 7.29
CA ILE A 52 -17.63 -3.06 8.53
C ILE A 52 -17.40 -4.55 8.22
N HIS A 53 -18.13 -5.11 7.26
CA HIS A 53 -18.00 -6.51 6.89
C HIS A 53 -16.59 -6.84 6.33
N LEU A 54 -15.97 -5.91 5.59
CA LEU A 54 -14.59 -6.09 5.09
C LEU A 54 -13.59 -6.18 6.25
N ASN A 55 -13.67 -5.25 7.19
CA ASN A 55 -12.83 -5.26 8.39
C ASN A 55 -13.01 -6.56 9.20
N GLN A 56 -14.25 -7.02 9.38
CA GLN A 56 -14.54 -8.29 10.04
C GLN A 56 -13.90 -9.49 9.32
N CYS A 57 -13.96 -9.52 7.98
CA CYS A 57 -13.31 -10.56 7.18
C CYS A 57 -11.78 -10.58 7.40
N ILE A 58 -11.15 -9.40 7.38
CA ILE A 58 -9.71 -9.26 7.60
C ILE A 58 -9.33 -9.75 9.00
N GLN A 59 -10.02 -9.28 10.04
CA GLN A 59 -9.74 -9.67 11.43
C GLN A 59 -9.94 -11.17 11.66
N SER A 60 -10.99 -11.77 11.09
CA SER A 60 -11.25 -13.21 11.17
C SER A 60 -10.13 -14.04 10.54
N LEU A 61 -9.61 -13.62 9.38
CA LEU A 61 -8.50 -14.30 8.71
C LEU A 61 -7.17 -14.14 9.46
N ILE A 62 -6.89 -12.95 10.00
CA ILE A 62 -5.70 -12.72 10.83
C ILE A 62 -5.73 -13.61 12.06
N ASN A 63 -6.86 -13.68 12.76
CA ASN A 63 -7.01 -14.48 13.98
C ASN A 63 -6.95 -15.99 13.75
N SER A 64 -7.27 -16.46 12.53
CA SER A 64 -7.25 -17.88 12.17
C SER A 64 -5.93 -18.35 11.54
N SER A 65 -5.07 -17.44 11.11
CA SER A 65 -3.81 -17.77 10.47
C SER A 65 -2.75 -18.22 11.49
N LYS A 66 -2.14 -19.40 11.26
CA LYS A 66 -0.96 -19.82 12.01
C LYS A 66 0.23 -18.99 11.52
N SER A 67 0.77 -18.13 12.39
CA SER A 67 1.91 -17.25 12.13
C SER A 67 2.99 -17.91 11.25
N GLN A 68 3.04 -17.54 9.98
CA GLN A 68 4.27 -17.57 9.20
C GLN A 68 4.87 -16.17 9.27
N LYS A 69 6.19 -16.07 9.48
CA LYS A 69 6.89 -14.77 9.50
C LYS A 69 7.27 -14.32 8.09
N SER A 70 6.38 -13.64 7.38
CA SER A 70 6.62 -12.93 6.10
C SER A 70 6.93 -11.45 6.34
N CYS A 71 7.71 -10.81 5.45
CA CYS A 71 7.89 -9.35 5.48
C CYS A 71 6.61 -8.60 5.14
N PHE A 72 5.59 -9.32 4.67
CA PHE A 72 4.24 -8.83 4.37
C PHE A 72 3.20 -9.30 5.40
N ASP A 73 3.60 -9.83 6.57
CA ASP A 73 2.62 -10.27 7.58
C ASP A 73 1.70 -9.15 8.03
N LYS A 74 2.20 -7.92 8.01
CA LYS A 74 1.42 -6.71 8.29
C LYS A 74 0.53 -6.28 7.12
N GLY A 75 0.69 -6.90 5.95
CA GLY A 75 -0.04 -6.58 4.74
C GLY A 75 0.21 -5.16 4.27
N VAL A 76 -0.85 -4.50 3.80
CA VAL A 76 -0.83 -3.08 3.44
C VAL A 76 -0.67 -2.25 4.71
N LEU A 77 0.26 -1.29 4.68
CA LEU A 77 0.60 -0.47 5.83
C LEU A 77 -0.52 0.51 6.19
N GLU A 78 -0.67 0.80 7.47
CA GLU A 78 -1.49 1.91 7.97
C GLU A 78 -0.60 3.12 8.33
N ARG A 79 -1.16 4.32 8.28
CA ARG A 79 -0.48 5.54 8.76
C ARG A 79 -0.37 5.53 10.30
N PRO A 80 0.60 6.26 10.89
CA PRO A 80 1.70 6.96 10.23
C PRO A 80 2.82 5.99 9.82
N PHE A 81 3.31 6.13 8.58
CA PHE A 81 4.23 5.15 7.97
C PHE A 81 5.63 5.11 8.60
N TYR A 82 6.05 6.16 9.34
CA TYR A 82 7.34 6.12 10.03
C TYR A 82 7.42 4.99 11.07
N LEU A 83 6.30 4.49 11.59
CA LEU A 83 6.30 3.35 12.53
C LEU A 83 6.74 2.05 11.84
N ALA A 84 6.31 1.83 10.59
CA ALA A 84 6.76 0.69 9.80
C ALA A 84 8.24 0.80 9.44
N LEU A 85 8.70 2.02 9.11
CA LEU A 85 10.12 2.32 8.90
C LEU A 85 10.96 2.00 10.15
N VAL A 86 10.53 2.45 11.33
CA VAL A 86 11.19 2.18 12.62
C VAL A 86 11.27 0.68 12.85
N GLU A 87 10.17 -0.03 12.69
CA GLU A 87 10.13 -1.46 12.92
C GLU A 87 11.07 -2.24 11.99
N MET A 88 11.05 -1.96 10.69
CA MET A 88 11.95 -2.62 9.75
C MET A 88 13.41 -2.32 10.09
N LEU A 89 13.73 -1.06 10.46
CA LEU A 89 15.09 -0.70 10.86
C LEU A 89 15.51 -1.40 12.16
N SER A 90 14.64 -1.43 13.18
CA SER A 90 14.88 -2.17 14.43
C SER A 90 15.18 -3.64 14.14
N LEU A 91 14.35 -4.28 13.30
CA LEU A 91 14.55 -5.68 12.91
C LEU A 91 15.88 -5.89 12.18
N CYS A 92 16.27 -4.98 11.30
CA CYS A 92 17.57 -5.05 10.63
C CYS A 92 18.71 -4.91 11.62
N PHE A 93 18.64 -3.94 12.55
CA PHE A 93 19.66 -3.74 13.56
C PHE A 93 19.80 -4.95 14.48
N GLU A 94 18.69 -5.46 15.00
CA GLU A 94 18.65 -6.69 15.83
C GLU A 94 19.23 -7.90 15.09
N ASN A 95 19.07 -7.94 13.76
CA ASN A 95 19.64 -8.95 12.88
C ASN A 95 21.04 -8.60 12.36
N GLY A 96 21.83 -7.82 13.11
CA GLY A 96 23.21 -7.50 12.77
C GLY A 96 23.37 -6.68 11.49
N GLY A 97 22.38 -5.86 11.16
CA GLY A 97 22.35 -5.02 9.95
C GLY A 97 21.86 -5.75 8.69
N GLU A 98 21.20 -6.90 8.80
CA GLU A 98 20.69 -7.64 7.64
C GLU A 98 19.17 -7.51 7.49
N PHE A 99 18.70 -7.31 6.26
CA PHE A 99 17.27 -7.36 5.95
C PHE A 99 16.73 -8.79 6.12
N PRO A 100 15.43 -8.92 6.46
CA PRO A 100 14.75 -10.21 6.45
C PRO A 100 14.92 -10.94 5.11
N GLN A 101 15.24 -12.24 5.14
CA GLN A 101 15.52 -13.02 3.93
C GLN A 101 14.36 -13.03 2.93
N ASN A 102 13.12 -13.01 3.43
CA ASN A 102 11.90 -12.94 2.64
C ASN A 102 11.76 -11.61 1.86
N LEU A 103 12.45 -10.54 2.28
CA LEU A 103 12.56 -9.28 1.53
C LEU A 103 13.51 -9.41 0.34
N LYS A 104 14.43 -10.37 0.35
CA LYS A 104 15.40 -10.64 -0.73
C LYS A 104 14.94 -11.73 -1.72
N THR A 105 13.84 -12.43 -1.42
CA THR A 105 13.26 -13.48 -2.27
C THR A 105 11.84 -13.13 -2.69
N SER A 106 11.43 -13.44 -3.93
CA SER A 106 10.03 -13.34 -4.34
C SER A 106 9.34 -14.70 -4.29
N LYS A 107 8.16 -14.78 -3.67
CA LYS A 107 7.29 -15.95 -3.71
C LYS A 107 6.32 -15.92 -4.90
N VAL A 108 6.25 -14.80 -5.62
CA VAL A 108 5.28 -14.59 -6.70
C VAL A 108 5.99 -14.71 -8.05
N TYR A 109 5.48 -15.61 -8.90
CA TYR A 109 6.03 -15.89 -10.21
C TYR A 109 6.14 -14.63 -11.09
N MET A 110 7.28 -14.48 -11.78
CA MET A 110 7.61 -13.36 -12.68
C MET A 110 7.70 -11.96 -12.04
N LEU A 111 7.68 -11.84 -10.72
CA LEU A 111 7.81 -10.56 -10.02
C LEU A 111 9.08 -10.53 -9.18
N GLU A 112 10.22 -10.54 -9.85
CA GLU A 112 11.56 -10.54 -9.24
C GLU A 112 11.98 -9.17 -8.74
N ILE A 113 12.93 -9.18 -7.80
CA ILE A 113 13.45 -8.00 -7.14
C ILE A 113 14.66 -7.50 -7.90
N THR A 114 14.70 -6.22 -8.24
CA THR A 114 15.74 -5.67 -9.13
C THR A 114 16.82 -4.89 -8.38
N ASN A 115 16.71 -4.73 -7.06
CA ASN A 115 17.62 -3.90 -6.25
C ASN A 115 18.52 -4.69 -5.28
N LEU A 116 18.71 -6.00 -5.47
CA LEU A 116 19.49 -6.85 -4.55
C LEU A 116 20.89 -6.29 -4.25
N LEU A 117 21.64 -5.85 -5.27
CA LEU A 117 22.96 -5.24 -5.09
C LEU A 117 22.93 -3.93 -4.26
N ARG A 118 21.82 -3.19 -4.30
CA ARG A 118 21.64 -1.99 -3.47
C ARG A 118 21.31 -2.39 -2.03
N LEU A 119 20.53 -3.45 -1.82
CA LEU A 119 20.25 -3.99 -0.50
C LEU A 119 21.53 -4.42 0.20
N ASP A 120 22.43 -5.15 -0.48
CA ASP A 120 23.70 -5.59 0.09
C ASP A 120 24.57 -4.40 0.57
N LYS A 121 24.57 -3.29 -0.18
CA LYS A 121 25.27 -2.07 0.23
C LYS A 121 24.63 -1.43 1.46
N ILE A 122 23.31 -1.44 1.56
CA ILE A 122 22.59 -0.91 2.72
C ILE A 122 22.85 -1.78 3.95
N GLU A 123 22.83 -3.10 3.81
CA GLU A 123 23.18 -4.03 4.89
C GLU A 123 24.61 -3.80 5.40
N GLN A 124 25.57 -3.61 4.49
CA GLN A 124 26.94 -3.31 4.87
C GLN A 124 27.06 -1.98 5.63
N GLU A 125 26.31 -0.96 5.22
CA GLU A 125 26.31 0.32 5.93
C GLU A 125 25.67 0.20 7.33
N MET A 126 24.56 -0.53 7.46
CA MET A 126 23.97 -0.81 8.78
C MET A 126 24.95 -1.58 9.68
N LYS A 127 25.69 -2.55 9.14
CA LYS A 127 26.77 -3.27 9.87
C LYS A 127 27.86 -2.33 10.35
N ASN A 128 28.29 -1.39 9.51
CA ASN A 128 29.30 -0.39 9.87
C ASN A 128 28.81 0.52 11.02
N ILE A 129 27.55 0.97 10.93
CA ILE A 129 26.91 1.80 11.96
C ILE A 129 26.85 1.05 13.29
N ILE A 130 26.32 -0.18 13.32
CA ILE A 130 26.22 -0.99 14.54
C ILE A 130 27.60 -1.24 15.15
N SER A 131 28.60 -1.49 14.31
CA SER A 131 29.98 -1.68 14.77
C SER A 131 30.53 -0.40 15.41
N SER A 132 30.26 0.77 14.82
CA SER A 132 30.69 2.07 15.37
C SER A 132 30.04 2.40 16.72
N TRP A 133 28.88 1.81 17.00
CA TRP A 133 28.14 1.97 18.26
C TRP A 133 28.57 0.95 19.33
N ASN A 134 29.46 0.01 19.00
CA ASN A 134 29.79 -1.16 19.81
C ASN A 134 28.56 -2.01 20.17
N GLY A 135 27.64 -2.17 19.22
CA GLY A 135 26.34 -2.80 19.42
C GLY A 135 25.18 -1.81 19.37
N ILE A 136 23.94 -2.30 19.49
CA ILE A 136 22.75 -1.45 19.45
C ILE A 136 22.58 -0.78 20.82
N PRO A 137 22.57 0.56 20.91
CA PRO A 137 22.43 1.25 22.18
C PRO A 137 20.98 1.17 22.68
N LEU A 138 20.80 1.03 24.00
CA LEU A 138 19.49 1.16 24.65
C LEU A 138 18.99 2.61 24.67
N VAL A 139 19.92 3.56 24.71
CA VAL A 139 19.64 5.00 24.72
C VAL A 139 20.41 5.64 23.59
N PHE A 140 19.71 6.30 22.68
CA PHE A 140 20.34 7.02 21.59
C PHE A 140 20.85 8.37 22.11
N GLU A 141 22.15 8.57 21.97
CA GLU A 141 22.84 9.85 22.20
C GLU A 141 23.03 10.63 20.89
N GLU A 142 23.65 11.81 20.97
CA GLU A 142 23.85 12.69 19.80
C GLU A 142 24.66 12.02 18.68
N PHE A 143 25.73 11.30 19.02
CA PHE A 143 26.52 10.56 18.04
C PHE A 143 25.69 9.53 17.26
N HIS A 144 24.84 8.78 17.96
CA HIS A 144 23.93 7.81 17.36
C HIS A 144 22.90 8.48 16.45
N ARG A 145 22.32 9.61 16.92
CA ARG A 145 21.40 10.44 16.11
C ARG A 145 22.04 10.92 14.82
N ASN A 146 23.28 11.40 14.89
CA ASN A 146 24.02 11.87 13.73
C ASN A 146 24.30 10.74 12.73
N SER A 147 24.66 9.56 13.24
CA SER A 147 24.87 8.36 12.41
C SER A 147 23.60 7.95 11.66
N VAL A 148 22.44 7.92 12.34
CA VAL A 148 21.14 7.61 11.73
C VAL A 148 20.70 8.69 10.74
N ASN A 149 20.93 9.97 11.05
CA ASN A 149 20.62 11.08 10.16
C ASN A 149 21.45 11.01 8.86
N ASP A 150 22.74 10.70 8.97
CA ASP A 150 23.65 10.55 7.84
C ASP A 150 23.28 9.32 7.00
N PHE A 151 22.92 8.23 7.65
CA PHE A 151 22.36 7.06 6.99
C PHE A 151 21.14 7.42 6.14
N PHE A 152 20.13 8.09 6.71
CA PHE A 152 18.92 8.44 5.97
C PHE A 152 19.15 9.46 4.86
N PHE A 153 19.88 10.54 5.13
CA PHE A 153 19.84 11.70 4.23
C PHE A 153 21.13 11.95 3.44
N LYS A 154 22.20 11.19 3.72
CA LYS A 154 23.45 11.24 2.94
C LYS A 154 23.72 9.91 2.22
N PHE A 155 23.42 8.78 2.85
CA PHE A 155 23.69 7.45 2.26
C PHE A 155 22.51 6.88 1.49
N LEU A 156 21.30 6.91 2.06
CA LEU A 156 20.10 6.42 1.39
C LEU A 156 19.61 7.42 0.33
N THR A 157 19.00 6.87 -0.71
CA THR A 157 18.24 7.62 -1.70
C THR A 157 16.75 7.55 -1.34
N PRO A 158 15.93 8.54 -1.75
CA PRO A 158 14.48 8.50 -1.56
C PRO A 158 13.83 7.17 -1.99
N LYS A 159 14.35 6.53 -3.06
CA LYS A 159 13.83 5.26 -3.56
C LYS A 159 14.08 4.08 -2.61
N ASP A 160 15.14 4.13 -1.80
CA ASP A 160 15.46 3.08 -0.85
C ASP A 160 14.39 2.96 0.25
N LEU A 161 13.62 4.02 0.50
CA LEU A 161 12.52 4.05 1.47
C LEU A 161 11.48 2.94 1.22
N ASN A 162 11.23 2.58 -0.04
CA ASN A 162 10.32 1.49 -0.40
C ASN A 162 10.65 0.19 0.34
N THR A 163 11.94 -0.14 0.44
CA THR A 163 12.42 -1.35 1.13
C THR A 163 12.05 -1.32 2.61
N PHE A 164 12.21 -0.17 3.26
CA PHE A 164 11.89 -0.01 4.68
C PHE A 164 10.39 0.04 4.96
N LEU A 165 9.57 0.38 3.96
CA LEU A 165 8.12 0.27 3.99
C LEU A 165 7.62 -1.13 3.56
N GLY A 166 8.51 -2.12 3.42
CA GLY A 166 8.15 -3.47 2.99
C GLY A 166 7.66 -3.56 1.55
N LEU A 167 7.87 -2.52 0.73
CA LEU A 167 7.54 -2.52 -0.69
C LEU A 167 8.66 -3.15 -1.52
N ARG A 168 8.27 -3.86 -2.57
CA ARG A 168 9.21 -4.40 -3.56
C ARG A 168 9.73 -3.28 -4.45
N THR A 169 10.94 -3.48 -4.95
CA THR A 169 11.52 -2.60 -5.97
C THR A 169 11.71 -3.38 -7.27
N THR A 170 11.04 -2.93 -8.32
CA THR A 170 11.11 -3.44 -9.68
C THR A 170 11.50 -2.32 -10.65
N VAL A 171 11.70 -2.67 -11.92
CA VAL A 171 11.69 -1.68 -13.00
C VAL A 171 10.34 -0.96 -12.96
N GLY A 172 10.36 0.38 -12.92
CA GLY A 172 9.17 1.21 -12.84
C GLY A 172 8.59 1.45 -11.43
N SER A 173 9.21 0.94 -10.35
CA SER A 173 8.80 1.32 -8.99
C SER A 173 8.96 2.82 -8.75
N ALA A 174 7.91 3.44 -8.21
CA ALA A 174 7.86 4.87 -7.91
C ALA A 174 8.50 5.19 -6.55
N THR A 175 8.87 6.45 -6.36
CA THR A 175 9.58 6.97 -5.17
C THR A 175 8.67 7.77 -4.24
N GLN A 176 7.36 7.51 -4.29
CA GLN A 176 6.35 8.20 -3.48
C GLN A 176 5.81 7.26 -2.42
N LEU A 177 5.08 7.80 -1.44
CA LEU A 177 4.48 6.98 -0.40
C LEU A 177 3.28 6.18 -0.94
N PRO A 178 3.08 4.94 -0.46
CA PRO A 178 1.92 4.14 -0.81
C PRO A 178 0.65 4.72 -0.16
N PRO A 179 -0.55 4.35 -0.66
CA PRO A 179 -1.78 4.59 0.08
C PRO A 179 -1.80 3.74 1.35
N SER A 180 -2.53 4.19 2.37
CA SER A 180 -2.72 3.41 3.59
C SER A 180 -3.73 2.27 3.40
N LEU A 181 -3.78 1.33 4.34
CA LEU A 181 -4.78 0.28 4.38
C LEU A 181 -6.19 0.89 4.41
N SER A 182 -6.46 1.81 5.34
CA SER A 182 -7.74 2.52 5.43
C SER A 182 -8.15 3.21 4.12
N GLU A 183 -7.23 3.89 3.44
CA GLU A 183 -7.46 4.51 2.13
C GLU A 183 -7.79 3.45 1.04
N CYS A 184 -7.08 2.33 1.04
CA CYS A 184 -7.34 1.21 0.12
C CYS A 184 -8.71 0.57 0.35
N LEU A 185 -9.08 0.34 1.61
CA LEU A 185 -10.37 -0.26 1.99
C LEU A 185 -11.52 0.69 1.63
N ALA A 186 -11.39 1.99 1.94
CA ALA A 186 -12.38 3.00 1.60
C ALA A 186 -12.58 3.10 0.08
N ALA A 187 -11.50 3.11 -0.70
CA ALA A 187 -11.60 3.15 -2.16
C ALA A 187 -12.26 1.88 -2.74
N PHE A 188 -12.09 0.74 -2.08
CA PHE A 188 -12.70 -0.52 -2.47
C PHE A 188 -14.21 -0.58 -2.14
N THR A 189 -14.59 -0.12 -0.95
CA THR A 189 -15.98 -0.14 -0.47
C THR A 189 -16.79 1.08 -0.87
N HIS A 190 -16.19 2.06 -1.54
CA HIS A 190 -16.91 3.19 -2.12
C HIS A 190 -18.08 2.70 -2.98
N LEU A 191 -19.25 3.32 -2.82
CA LEU A 191 -20.43 3.03 -3.64
C LEU A 191 -20.13 3.25 -5.13
N TYR A 192 -20.50 2.29 -5.96
CA TYR A 192 -20.33 2.37 -7.40
C TYR A 192 -21.40 3.29 -8.00
N VAL A 193 -20.96 4.37 -8.65
CA VAL A 193 -21.82 5.30 -9.38
C VAL A 193 -21.66 5.09 -10.89
N LYS A 194 -22.77 4.83 -11.59
CA LYS A 194 -22.80 4.63 -13.05
C LYS A 194 -22.67 5.97 -13.78
N LYS A 195 -22.12 5.96 -15.01
CA LYS A 195 -22.07 7.17 -15.86
C LYS A 195 -23.46 7.74 -16.08
N ASN A 196 -23.61 9.05 -15.82
CA ASN A 196 -24.83 9.82 -16.03
C ASN A 196 -26.05 9.34 -15.21
N SER A 197 -25.85 8.58 -14.12
CA SER A 197 -26.97 8.24 -13.24
C SER A 197 -27.46 9.47 -12.48
N LYS A 198 -28.78 9.66 -12.41
CA LYS A 198 -29.39 10.65 -11.52
C LYS A 198 -28.94 10.37 -10.08
N PRO A 199 -28.74 11.40 -9.23
CA PRO A 199 -28.37 11.21 -7.84
C PRO A 199 -29.36 10.26 -7.18
N VAL A 200 -28.84 9.20 -6.60
CA VAL A 200 -29.65 8.18 -5.91
C VAL A 200 -30.19 8.80 -4.63
N ARG A 201 -31.49 8.62 -4.34
CA ARG A 201 -32.04 9.02 -3.03
C ARG A 201 -31.31 8.22 -1.95
N ALA A 202 -30.92 8.90 -0.86
CA ALA A 202 -30.09 8.36 0.22
C ALA A 202 -30.64 7.08 0.91
N SER A 203 -31.85 6.61 0.60
CA SER A 203 -32.50 5.47 1.27
C SER A 203 -32.40 4.12 0.54
N ILE A 204 -31.53 3.96 -0.47
CA ILE A 204 -31.39 2.67 -1.18
C ILE A 204 -30.20 1.89 -0.60
N SER A 205 -30.49 0.86 0.20
CA SER A 205 -29.51 -0.02 0.87
C SER A 205 -28.87 -1.09 -0.03
N ASN A 206 -29.13 -1.08 -1.34
CA ASN A 206 -28.73 -2.13 -2.28
C ASN A 206 -27.89 -1.59 -3.44
N ILE A 207 -26.79 -0.90 -3.13
CA ILE A 207 -25.87 -0.36 -4.12
C ILE A 207 -24.57 -1.17 -4.07
N LEU A 208 -24.06 -1.56 -5.24
CA LEU A 208 -22.76 -2.21 -5.35
C LEU A 208 -21.64 -1.29 -4.90
N THR A 209 -20.61 -1.85 -4.30
CA THR A 209 -19.33 -1.16 -4.17
C THR A 209 -18.54 -1.23 -5.47
N VAL A 210 -17.55 -0.34 -5.64
CA VAL A 210 -16.56 -0.40 -6.73
C VAL A 210 -15.87 -1.77 -6.73
N GLY A 211 -15.50 -2.27 -5.54
CA GLY A 211 -14.93 -3.60 -5.35
C GLY A 211 -15.81 -4.73 -5.87
N ALA A 212 -17.10 -4.72 -5.52
CA ALA A 212 -18.06 -5.73 -5.98
C ALA A 212 -18.30 -5.67 -7.49
N LYS A 213 -18.33 -4.45 -8.05
CA LYS A 213 -18.43 -4.28 -9.49
C LYS A 213 -17.20 -4.85 -10.21
N ALA A 214 -16.01 -4.64 -9.68
CA ALA A 214 -14.79 -5.23 -10.22
C ALA A 214 -14.79 -6.76 -10.09
N PHE A 215 -15.11 -7.28 -8.90
CA PHE A 215 -15.20 -8.71 -8.60
C PHE A 215 -16.13 -9.46 -9.57
N SER A 216 -17.29 -8.87 -9.90
CA SER A 216 -18.23 -9.46 -10.85
C SER A 216 -17.60 -9.76 -12.22
N LYS A 217 -16.62 -8.98 -12.67
CA LYS A 217 -15.93 -9.22 -13.95
C LYS A 217 -14.98 -10.43 -13.90
N HIS A 218 -14.39 -10.72 -12.74
CA HIS A 218 -13.44 -11.82 -12.56
C HIS A 218 -14.14 -13.17 -12.37
N CYS A 219 -15.26 -13.21 -11.64
CA CYS A 219 -16.03 -14.45 -11.47
C CYS A 219 -16.54 -15.03 -12.81
N HIS A 220 -16.81 -14.20 -13.82
CA HIS A 220 -17.20 -14.67 -15.16
C HIS A 220 -16.02 -15.21 -15.98
N ARG A 221 -14.79 -14.89 -15.58
CA ARG A 221 -13.56 -15.27 -16.31
C ARG A 221 -12.87 -16.49 -15.68
N ASP A 222 -13.13 -16.74 -14.40
CA ASP A 222 -12.64 -17.91 -13.69
C ASP A 222 -13.40 -19.16 -14.13
N THR A 223 -12.80 -19.93 -15.03
CA THR A 223 -13.36 -21.21 -15.50
C THR A 223 -13.24 -22.32 -14.46
N SER A 224 -12.42 -22.15 -13.42
CA SER A 224 -12.24 -23.11 -12.33
C SER A 224 -13.15 -22.86 -11.14
N GLY A 225 -13.61 -21.61 -10.96
CA GLY A 225 -14.36 -21.15 -9.79
C GLY A 225 -13.62 -21.27 -8.47
N SER A 226 -12.31 -21.56 -8.49
CA SER A 226 -11.57 -22.04 -7.31
C SER A 226 -11.11 -20.92 -6.38
N PHE A 227 -10.74 -19.76 -6.93
CA PHE A 227 -10.28 -18.61 -6.14
C PHE A 227 -11.35 -17.54 -5.98
N TRP A 228 -11.89 -17.06 -7.11
CA TRP A 228 -12.87 -15.97 -7.11
C TRP A 228 -14.25 -16.42 -6.65
N GLY A 229 -14.59 -17.70 -6.86
CA GLY A 229 -15.89 -18.24 -6.48
C GLY A 229 -17.02 -17.66 -7.34
N VAL A 230 -18.17 -17.41 -6.71
CA VAL A 230 -19.41 -17.03 -7.40
C VAL A 230 -19.81 -15.60 -7.02
N CYS A 231 -20.22 -14.81 -8.02
CA CYS A 231 -20.80 -13.47 -7.83
C CYS A 231 -22.31 -13.47 -8.11
N ASN A 232 -23.10 -13.94 -7.14
CA ASN A 232 -24.55 -14.10 -7.26
C ASN A 232 -25.27 -13.61 -6.00
N GLY A 233 -26.59 -13.37 -6.11
CA GLY A 233 -27.43 -12.92 -5.01
C GLY A 233 -27.71 -11.42 -5.05
N SER A 234 -28.14 -10.87 -3.92
CA SER A 234 -28.38 -9.43 -3.74
C SER A 234 -27.10 -8.61 -3.84
N GLU A 235 -27.21 -7.29 -4.03
CA GLU A 235 -26.04 -6.41 -4.09
C GLU A 235 -25.24 -6.45 -2.78
N LYS A 236 -25.92 -6.57 -1.63
CA LYS A 236 -25.26 -6.83 -0.34
C LYS A 236 -24.44 -8.12 -0.38
N GLN A 237 -25.01 -9.24 -0.84
CA GLN A 237 -24.29 -10.52 -0.92
C GLN A 237 -23.08 -10.44 -1.86
N LYS A 238 -23.20 -9.73 -2.99
CA LYS A 238 -22.08 -9.49 -3.91
C LYS A 238 -20.98 -8.63 -3.28
N ASN A 239 -21.35 -7.61 -2.51
CA ASN A 239 -20.40 -6.79 -1.74
C ASN A 239 -19.64 -7.67 -0.74
N GLU A 240 -20.35 -8.50 0.02
CA GLU A 240 -19.72 -9.41 0.98
C GLU A 240 -18.79 -10.45 0.31
N GLN A 241 -19.18 -11.00 -0.84
CA GLN A 241 -18.35 -11.92 -1.60
C GLN A 241 -17.05 -11.24 -2.07
N ALA A 242 -17.15 -10.02 -2.59
CA ALA A 242 -15.99 -9.24 -3.00
C ALA A 242 -15.08 -8.89 -1.81
N ASN A 243 -15.66 -8.56 -0.64
CA ASN A 243 -14.90 -8.31 0.59
C ASN A 243 -14.09 -9.54 1.00
N ARG A 244 -14.70 -10.74 0.96
CA ARG A 244 -13.99 -11.99 1.29
C ARG A 244 -12.83 -12.24 0.33
N ALA A 245 -13.00 -11.95 -0.96
CA ALA A 245 -11.93 -12.08 -1.95
C ALA A 245 -10.77 -11.12 -1.66
N LEU A 246 -11.07 -9.83 -1.40
CA LEU A 246 -10.03 -8.86 -1.06
C LEU A 246 -9.33 -9.22 0.25
N ALA A 247 -10.08 -9.62 1.29
CA ALA A 247 -9.51 -9.99 2.58
C ALA A 247 -8.51 -11.16 2.45
N LYS A 248 -8.79 -12.17 1.62
CA LYS A 248 -7.86 -13.27 1.31
C LYS A 248 -6.55 -12.77 0.69
N ILE A 249 -6.62 -11.77 -0.19
CA ILE A 249 -5.42 -11.20 -0.84
C ILE A 249 -4.61 -10.40 0.16
N LEU A 250 -5.26 -9.53 0.95
CA LEU A 250 -4.57 -8.63 1.88
C LEU A 250 -3.94 -9.36 3.08
N THR A 251 -4.61 -10.38 3.60
CA THR A 251 -4.14 -11.15 4.79
C THR A 251 -3.13 -12.24 4.45
N ASN A 252 -2.95 -12.54 3.16
CA ASN A 252 -1.94 -13.47 2.69
C ASN A 252 -1.08 -12.78 1.61
N ALA A 253 -0.67 -11.54 1.86
CA ALA A 253 0.18 -10.80 0.93
C ALA A 253 1.58 -11.44 0.85
N ALA A 254 2.14 -11.50 -0.35
CA ALA A 254 3.49 -12.00 -0.63
C ALA A 254 4.31 -11.05 -1.51
N TRP A 255 3.64 -10.02 -2.05
CA TRP A 255 4.24 -9.00 -2.87
C TRP A 255 3.38 -7.74 -2.78
N ILE A 256 4.01 -6.61 -2.47
CA ILE A 256 3.39 -5.28 -2.48
C ILE A 256 4.34 -4.34 -3.20
N ASN A 257 3.83 -3.50 -4.10
CA ASN A 257 4.65 -2.52 -4.81
C ASN A 257 3.84 -1.28 -5.20
N LEU A 258 4.53 -0.16 -5.28
CA LEU A 258 4.08 1.07 -5.91
C LEU A 258 4.86 1.26 -7.21
N HIS A 259 4.19 1.23 -8.35
CA HIS A 259 4.85 1.30 -9.67
C HIS A 259 3.96 1.96 -10.72
N SER A 260 4.53 2.30 -11.86
CA SER A 260 3.78 2.84 -13.00
C SER A 260 3.44 1.75 -14.02
N LEU A 261 2.20 1.74 -14.49
CA LEU A 261 1.80 1.03 -15.70
C LEU A 261 2.24 1.81 -16.95
N PRO A 262 2.16 1.24 -18.16
CA PRO A 262 2.30 2.01 -19.40
C PRO A 262 1.42 3.26 -19.38
N HIS A 263 1.92 4.37 -19.95
CA HIS A 263 1.31 5.71 -19.89
C HIS A 263 1.32 6.37 -18.50
N ASP A 264 2.33 6.07 -17.68
CA ASP A 264 2.60 6.73 -16.39
C ASP A 264 1.44 6.69 -15.39
N THR A 265 0.56 5.69 -15.50
CA THR A 265 -0.50 5.47 -14.52
C THR A 265 0.09 4.85 -13.26
N ARG A 266 0.17 5.63 -12.17
CA ARG A 266 0.70 5.19 -10.88
C ARG A 266 -0.28 4.24 -10.20
N VAL A 267 0.21 3.07 -9.81
CA VAL A 267 -0.59 2.03 -9.18
C VAL A 267 0.08 1.44 -7.96
N PHE A 268 -0.72 1.24 -6.92
CA PHE A 268 -0.38 0.43 -5.76
C PHE A 268 -0.98 -0.97 -5.95
N GLU A 269 -0.17 -2.00 -5.78
CA GLU A 269 -0.57 -3.36 -6.08
C GLU A 269 -0.13 -4.32 -4.98
N VAL A 270 -1.05 -5.20 -4.60
CA VAL A 270 -0.86 -6.26 -3.61
C VAL A 270 -1.18 -7.58 -4.26
N ARG A 271 -0.33 -8.58 -4.05
CA ARG A 271 -0.56 -9.96 -4.50
C ARG A 271 -0.30 -10.97 -3.40
N ASN A 272 -1.05 -12.06 -3.44
CA ASN A 272 -0.81 -13.25 -2.63
C ASN A 272 0.24 -14.18 -3.28
N PRO A 273 0.70 -15.25 -2.61
CA PRO A 273 1.68 -16.20 -3.16
C PRO A 273 1.26 -16.82 -4.49
N ASP A 274 -0.04 -17.10 -4.65
CA ASP A 274 -0.59 -17.69 -5.87
C ASP A 274 -0.66 -16.68 -7.04
N GLY A 275 -0.33 -15.42 -6.79
CA GLY A 275 -0.29 -14.35 -7.78
C GLY A 275 -1.60 -13.60 -7.98
N TYR A 276 -2.70 -13.99 -7.32
CA TYR A 276 -3.92 -13.20 -7.31
C TYR A 276 -3.70 -11.87 -6.60
N GLY A 277 -4.30 -10.80 -7.10
CA GLY A 277 -4.00 -9.46 -6.60
C GLY A 277 -5.14 -8.47 -6.66
N ALA A 278 -4.86 -7.32 -6.07
CA ALA A 278 -5.71 -6.15 -6.01
C ALA A 278 -4.86 -4.92 -6.34
N ARG A 279 -5.44 -3.99 -7.09
CA ARG A 279 -4.74 -2.80 -7.57
C ARG A 279 -5.54 -1.53 -7.33
N TRP A 280 -4.87 -0.51 -6.84
CA TRP A 280 -5.38 0.84 -6.72
C TRP A 280 -4.61 1.76 -7.65
N GLU A 281 -5.32 2.66 -8.31
CA GLU A 281 -4.73 3.78 -9.03
C GLU A 281 -4.60 4.96 -8.06
N ILE A 282 -3.48 5.67 -8.15
CA ILE A 282 -3.24 6.87 -7.36
C ILE A 282 -3.14 8.05 -8.30
N ARG A 283 -4.09 8.98 -8.16
CA ARG A 283 -4.12 10.20 -8.95
C ARG A 283 -3.73 11.38 -8.09
N GLU A 284 -3.00 12.30 -8.70
CA GLU A 284 -2.78 13.63 -8.13
C GLU A 284 -4.06 14.44 -8.38
N SER A 285 -4.65 14.98 -7.33
CA SER A 285 -5.70 15.99 -7.44
C SER A 285 -5.04 17.25 -7.98
N GLN A 286 -5.01 17.43 -9.31
CA GLN A 286 -4.43 18.64 -9.90
C GLN A 286 -5.10 19.88 -9.29
N CYS A 287 -4.29 20.89 -8.93
CA CYS A 287 -4.74 22.26 -8.75
C CYS A 287 -5.67 22.63 -9.92
N GLN A 288 -6.97 22.77 -9.66
CA GLN A 288 -8.11 23.44 -10.33
C GLN A 288 -8.07 23.88 -11.83
N GLN A 289 -6.96 23.80 -12.58
CA GLN A 289 -6.79 24.43 -13.89
C GLN A 289 -6.86 23.46 -15.09
N LEU A 290 -6.98 22.15 -14.87
CA LEU A 290 -7.12 21.15 -15.96
C LEU A 290 -8.37 20.28 -15.79
N GLN A 291 -9.42 20.83 -15.20
CA GLN A 291 -10.74 20.19 -15.04
C GLN A 291 -11.45 19.93 -16.39
N SER A 292 -10.90 20.38 -17.53
CA SER A 292 -11.57 20.34 -18.83
C SER A 292 -11.45 19.03 -19.62
N GLN A 293 -10.74 18.02 -19.11
CA GLN A 293 -10.61 16.71 -19.78
C GLN A 293 -10.84 15.47 -18.89
N MET A 294 -11.17 15.64 -17.61
CA MET A 294 -11.44 14.48 -16.73
C MET A 294 -12.87 13.95 -16.94
N ASP A 295 -12.98 12.66 -17.23
CA ASP A 295 -14.25 11.94 -17.21
C ASP A 295 -14.89 12.06 -15.81
N SER A 296 -16.07 12.68 -15.71
CA SER A 296 -16.77 12.95 -14.45
C SER A 296 -17.03 11.70 -13.57
N ASN A 297 -16.91 10.51 -14.16
CA ASN A 297 -17.06 9.22 -13.50
C ASN A 297 -15.88 8.76 -12.65
N SER A 298 -14.65 9.16 -12.98
CA SER A 298 -13.48 8.73 -12.19
C SER A 298 -13.44 9.46 -10.86
N ILE A 299 -13.85 10.74 -10.85
CA ILE A 299 -13.92 11.56 -9.65
C ILE A 299 -15.01 11.04 -8.68
N ALA A 300 -16.12 10.53 -9.20
CA ALA A 300 -17.25 10.07 -8.37
C ALA A 300 -17.03 8.73 -7.63
N ASN A 301 -15.97 7.98 -7.96
CA ASN A 301 -15.70 6.64 -7.40
C ASN A 301 -14.33 6.61 -6.71
N SER A 302 -13.99 7.67 -5.98
CA SER A 302 -12.65 7.89 -5.51
C SER A 302 -12.60 8.49 -4.11
N VAL A 303 -11.53 8.21 -3.38
CA VAL A 303 -11.32 8.74 -2.04
C VAL A 303 -10.28 9.86 -2.12
N ASN A 304 -10.67 11.07 -1.72
CA ASN A 304 -9.78 12.22 -1.65
C ASN A 304 -9.05 12.21 -0.31
N ASN A 305 -7.73 12.32 -0.37
CA ASN A 305 -6.87 12.45 0.80
C ASN A 305 -6.47 13.91 1.03
N ASN A 306 -6.12 14.23 2.28
CA ASN A 306 -5.69 15.57 2.69
C ASN A 306 -4.39 16.02 2.01
N ASP A 307 -3.59 15.10 1.49
CA ASP A 307 -2.35 15.37 0.74
C ASP A 307 -2.61 15.70 -0.75
N GLY A 308 -3.88 15.82 -1.15
CA GLY A 308 -4.27 16.07 -2.52
C GLY A 308 -4.04 14.86 -3.44
N THR A 309 -3.96 13.65 -2.88
CA THR A 309 -4.04 12.42 -3.67
C THR A 309 -5.45 11.85 -3.68
N ASN A 310 -5.74 11.07 -4.72
CA ASN A 310 -7.03 10.47 -4.95
C ASN A 310 -6.82 8.98 -5.21
N ILE A 311 -7.39 8.14 -4.35
CA ILE A 311 -7.22 6.69 -4.39
C ILE A 311 -8.46 6.06 -5.02
N MET A 312 -8.23 5.25 -6.05
CA MET A 312 -9.30 4.55 -6.78
C MET A 312 -9.00 3.06 -6.83
N PHE A 313 -9.96 2.21 -6.44
CA PHE A 313 -9.82 0.78 -6.69
C PHE A 313 -9.91 0.51 -8.19
N ARG A 314 -8.80 0.07 -8.80
CA ARG A 314 -8.71 -0.17 -10.24
C ARG A 314 -9.25 -1.55 -10.61
N GLY A 315 -9.02 -2.55 -9.77
CA GLY A 315 -9.57 -3.88 -9.98
C GLY A 315 -8.74 -5.00 -9.36
N PHE A 316 -9.21 -6.22 -9.59
CA PHE A 316 -8.50 -7.44 -9.22
C PHE A 316 -7.56 -7.89 -10.32
N LEU A 317 -6.63 -8.78 -9.97
CA LEU A 317 -5.58 -9.27 -10.85
C LEU A 317 -5.50 -10.79 -10.77
N GLU A 318 -5.33 -11.41 -11.94
CA GLU A 318 -5.07 -12.83 -12.07
C GLU A 318 -3.55 -13.14 -11.92
N PRO A 319 -3.16 -14.39 -11.62
CA PRO A 319 -1.76 -14.83 -11.48
C PRO A 319 -0.91 -14.63 -12.74
N GLN A 320 0.28 -14.01 -12.63
CA GLN A 320 1.14 -13.80 -13.81
C GLN A 320 1.30 -15.05 -14.67
N MET A 321 1.09 -14.92 -15.98
CA MET A 321 1.21 -16.01 -16.94
C MET A 321 2.11 -15.61 -18.09
N LYS A 322 3.07 -16.48 -18.42
CA LYS A 322 3.86 -16.34 -19.65
C LYS A 322 2.91 -16.35 -20.85
N ASP A 323 3.04 -15.34 -21.71
CA ASP A 323 2.18 -15.12 -22.89
C ASP A 323 0.69 -14.85 -22.56
N GLY A 324 0.38 -14.34 -21.36
CA GLY A 324 -0.99 -14.02 -20.94
C GLY A 324 -1.73 -13.13 -21.93
N HIS A 325 -1.08 -12.09 -22.46
CA HIS A 325 -1.67 -11.20 -23.47
C HIS A 325 -2.13 -11.96 -24.73
N SER A 326 -1.32 -12.90 -25.22
CA SER A 326 -1.66 -13.75 -26.37
C SER A 326 -2.83 -14.70 -26.08
N LYS A 327 -3.12 -14.96 -24.80
CA LYS A 327 -4.28 -15.75 -24.33
C LYS A 327 -5.47 -14.88 -23.93
N GLY A 328 -5.49 -13.61 -24.34
CA GLY A 328 -6.60 -12.70 -24.09
C GLY A 328 -6.61 -12.07 -22.69
N TRP A 329 -5.47 -12.07 -21.98
CA TRP A 329 -5.36 -11.32 -20.73
C TRP A 329 -5.40 -9.82 -21.00
N VAL A 330 -6.31 -9.14 -20.32
CA VAL A 330 -6.45 -7.69 -20.34
C VAL A 330 -6.20 -7.18 -18.91
N HIS A 331 -5.15 -6.38 -18.74
CA HIS A 331 -4.62 -5.86 -17.47
C HIS A 331 -5.44 -4.70 -16.85
#